data_AF-A0A9E3M9Q3-F1
#
_entry.id   AF-A0A9E3M9Q3-F1
#
_cell.length_a   1.000
_cell.length_b   1.000
_cell.length_c   1.000
_cell.angle_alpha   90.00
_cell.angle_beta   90.00
_cell.angle_gamma   90.00
#
_symmetry.space_group_name_H-M   'P 1'
#
loop_
_entity.id
_entity.type
_entity.pdbx_description
1 polymer ?
#
loop_
_entity_poly.entity_id
_entity_poly.type
_entity_poly.pdbx_seq_one_letter_code
_entity_poly.pdbx_strand_id
1 'polypeptide(L)'
;MSTDFNKKGRHVTFVAYKDDPPYYSILAPSVIDFANDIESEIAAHNQDPKKTNIAGAALGCFERFCGCMLYIWRISQHEESIKAKGPIDVGKMVGLSGKEVLIDFESLIFHSRSSLDRIAFFVAKQIHNQDCDKYPKLVNMLSSFQKKDDSASRLIEIINIANPIFQGILFDNPSGKKSLRSHLIHKSTASENARSLFTLHCIGPQKRIAFDSILGDYAVFKTSQNLGRGLTFVVLNVLSLYLGLNRTLPFDAFELRWESQMVDYRDYLSECHEAKRFTIFNTHPSGCSLLPVPLIPEILTKAY
;
A
#
# COMPACT_ATOMS: atom_id res chain seq x y z
N MET A 1 12.20 -36.13 -3.53
CA MET A 1 10.97 -35.38 -3.21
C MET A 1 10.27 -35.09 -4.54
N SER A 2 9.11 -35.70 -4.76
CA SER A 2 8.35 -35.64 -6.02
C SER A 2 7.57 -34.32 -6.08
N THR A 3 7.82 -33.55 -7.13
CA THR A 3 7.07 -32.34 -7.53
C THR A 3 5.85 -32.76 -8.34
N ASP A 4 4.68 -32.75 -7.71
CA ASP A 4 3.42 -32.97 -8.41
C ASP A 4 2.41 -31.90 -7.98
N PHE A 5 2.35 -30.81 -8.76
CA PHE A 5 1.46 -29.65 -8.55
C PHE A 5 0.03 -29.87 -9.08
N ASN A 6 -0.31 -31.09 -9.55
CA ASN A 6 -1.57 -31.38 -10.24
C ASN A 6 -2.61 -32.17 -9.43
N LYS A 7 -2.52 -32.22 -8.09
CA LYS A 7 -3.58 -32.84 -7.29
C LYS A 7 -4.81 -31.92 -7.17
N LYS A 8 -5.73 -32.09 -8.13
CA LYS A 8 -7.13 -31.64 -8.09
C LYS A 8 -7.76 -31.97 -6.73
N GLY A 9 -8.44 -30.99 -6.13
CA GLY A 9 -9.42 -31.23 -5.07
C GLY A 9 -8.95 -31.11 -3.62
N ARG A 10 -7.91 -30.31 -3.32
CA ARG A 10 -7.66 -29.95 -1.92
C ARG A 10 -8.59 -28.81 -1.52
N HIS A 11 -9.48 -29.09 -0.56
CA HIS A 11 -10.05 -28.05 0.29
C HIS A 11 -8.87 -27.30 0.93
N VAL A 12 -8.67 -26.05 0.50
CA VAL A 12 -7.80 -25.12 1.21
C VAL A 12 -8.68 -24.46 2.25
N THR A 13 -8.71 -25.05 3.44
CA THR A 13 -9.18 -24.34 4.63
C THR A 13 -8.04 -23.42 5.02
N PHE A 14 -8.26 -22.10 5.02
CA PHE A 14 -7.33 -21.17 5.65
C PHE A 14 -7.37 -21.40 7.15
N VAL A 15 -6.51 -22.29 7.62
CA VAL A 15 -6.19 -22.34 9.04
C VAL A 15 -5.22 -21.19 9.24
N ALA A 16 -5.71 -20.05 9.73
CA ALA A 16 -4.82 -19.05 10.33
C ALA A 16 -3.96 -19.80 11.34
N TYR A 17 -2.67 -19.93 11.08
CA TYR A 17 -1.78 -20.53 12.06
C TYR A 17 -1.80 -19.64 13.28
N LYS A 18 -1.69 -20.23 14.47
CA LYS A 18 -1.62 -19.53 15.75
C LYS A 18 -0.51 -18.45 15.79
N ASP A 19 0.44 -18.53 14.85
CA ASP A 19 1.59 -17.66 14.67
C ASP A 19 1.56 -16.85 13.35
N ASP A 20 0.48 -16.92 12.55
CA ASP A 20 0.33 -16.01 11.41
C ASP A 20 0.21 -14.59 11.98
N PRO A 21 1.09 -13.65 11.58
CA PRO A 21 1.07 -12.30 12.12
C PRO A 21 -0.32 -11.72 11.89
N PRO A 22 -0.84 -10.88 12.81
CA PRO A 22 -2.18 -10.36 12.71
C PRO A 22 -2.21 -9.28 11.62
N TYR A 23 -1.96 -9.60 10.35
CA TYR A 23 -1.93 -8.62 9.26
C TYR A 23 -3.33 -8.00 9.07
N TYR A 24 -4.41 -8.73 9.39
CA TYR A 24 -5.75 -8.16 9.52
C TYR A 24 -5.88 -7.13 10.64
N SER A 25 -4.99 -7.07 11.64
CA SER A 25 -5.02 -6.03 12.69
C SER A 25 -4.82 -4.63 12.15
N ILE A 26 -4.27 -4.49 10.93
CA ILE A 26 -4.15 -3.19 10.27
C ILE A 26 -5.47 -2.73 9.64
N LEU A 27 -6.43 -3.63 9.46
CA LEU A 27 -7.74 -3.33 8.87
C LEU A 27 -8.77 -3.04 9.96
N ALA A 28 -9.75 -2.19 9.64
CA ALA A 28 -10.90 -1.96 10.49
C ALA A 28 -11.76 -3.25 10.62
N PRO A 29 -12.46 -3.47 11.76
CA PRO A 29 -13.28 -4.67 11.96
C PRO A 29 -14.30 -4.93 10.85
N SER A 30 -14.98 -3.88 10.36
CA SER A 30 -15.95 -3.98 9.25
C SER A 30 -15.32 -4.46 7.93
N VAL A 31 -14.05 -4.13 7.70
CA VAL A 31 -13.29 -4.58 6.53
C VAL A 31 -12.86 -6.04 6.70
N ILE A 32 -12.51 -6.45 7.92
CA ILE A 32 -12.21 -7.85 8.25
C ILE A 32 -13.44 -8.73 8.00
N ASP A 33 -14.61 -8.31 8.51
CA ASP A 33 -15.87 -9.01 8.25
C ASP A 33 -16.15 -9.13 6.76
N PHE A 34 -15.85 -8.07 5.99
CA PHE A 34 -16.00 -8.11 4.54
C PHE A 34 -15.01 -9.04 3.84
N ALA A 35 -13.76 -9.10 4.29
CA ALA A 35 -12.78 -10.05 3.79
C ALA A 35 -13.20 -11.50 4.10
N ASN A 36 -13.73 -11.77 5.30
CA ASN A 36 -14.22 -13.09 5.70
C ASN A 36 -15.41 -13.55 4.86
N ASP A 37 -16.33 -12.64 4.52
CA ASP A 37 -17.46 -12.94 3.63
C ASP A 37 -16.97 -13.28 2.21
N ILE A 38 -15.97 -12.55 1.70
CA ILE A 38 -15.33 -12.84 0.41
C ILE A 38 -14.65 -14.21 0.43
N GLU A 39 -13.90 -14.53 1.48
CA GLU A 39 -13.22 -15.81 1.63
C GLU A 39 -14.22 -16.98 1.66
N SER A 40 -15.33 -16.80 2.38
CA SER A 40 -16.42 -17.77 2.45
C SER A 40 -17.05 -18.00 1.07
N GLU A 41 -17.24 -16.95 0.28
CA GLU A 41 -17.76 -17.06 -1.08
C GLU A 41 -16.78 -17.71 -2.06
N ILE A 42 -15.48 -17.45 -1.92
CA ILE A 42 -14.44 -18.17 -2.68
C ILE A 42 -14.53 -19.66 -2.37
N ALA A 43 -14.65 -20.02 -1.09
CA ALA A 43 -14.78 -21.41 -0.66
C ALA A 43 -16.05 -22.07 -1.22
N ALA A 44 -17.19 -21.36 -1.21
CA ALA A 44 -18.44 -21.84 -1.79
C ALA A 44 -18.33 -22.03 -3.32
N HIS A 45 -17.74 -21.08 -4.04
CA HIS A 45 -17.48 -21.18 -5.48
C HIS A 45 -16.54 -22.34 -5.83
N ASN A 46 -15.60 -22.68 -4.95
CA ASN A 46 -14.68 -23.79 -5.16
C ASN A 46 -15.35 -25.16 -5.05
N GLN A 47 -16.49 -25.25 -4.34
CA GLN A 47 -17.28 -26.49 -4.22
C GLN A 47 -18.15 -26.75 -5.48
N ASP A 48 -18.45 -25.72 -6.27
CA ASP A 48 -19.16 -25.86 -7.54
C ASP A 48 -18.16 -26.13 -8.69
N PRO A 49 -18.20 -27.32 -9.33
CA PRO A 49 -17.29 -27.67 -10.43
C PRO A 49 -17.33 -26.71 -11.61
N LYS A 50 -18.44 -25.99 -11.81
CA LYS A 50 -18.58 -24.99 -12.88
C LYS A 50 -17.88 -23.67 -12.56
N LYS A 51 -17.62 -23.40 -11.27
CA LYS A 51 -17.07 -22.13 -10.77
C LYS A 51 -15.66 -22.27 -10.21
N THR A 52 -15.11 -23.48 -10.12
CA THR A 52 -13.76 -23.74 -9.58
C THR A 52 -12.67 -22.87 -10.23
N ASN A 53 -12.73 -22.63 -11.54
CA ASN A 53 -11.74 -21.78 -12.22
C ASN A 53 -11.81 -20.31 -11.74
N ILE A 54 -13.03 -19.78 -11.58
CA ILE A 54 -13.27 -18.42 -11.06
C ILE A 54 -12.80 -18.36 -9.60
N ALA A 55 -13.13 -19.36 -8.79
CA ALA A 55 -12.72 -19.46 -7.40
C ALA A 55 -11.19 -19.44 -7.26
N GLY A 56 -10.47 -20.24 -8.06
CA GLY A 56 -9.00 -20.25 -8.04
C GLY A 56 -8.37 -18.93 -8.47
N ALA A 57 -8.97 -18.23 -9.44
CA ALA A 57 -8.50 -16.91 -9.85
C ALA A 57 -8.77 -15.82 -8.80
N ALA A 58 -9.95 -15.85 -8.17
CA ALA A 58 -10.33 -14.98 -7.06
C ALA A 58 -9.42 -15.20 -5.84
N LEU A 59 -9.17 -16.46 -5.49
CA LEU A 59 -8.23 -16.87 -4.45
C LEU A 59 -6.84 -16.26 -4.69
N GLY A 60 -6.30 -16.39 -5.91
CA GLY A 60 -5.01 -15.80 -6.24
C GLY A 60 -4.98 -14.26 -6.17
N CYS A 61 -6.12 -13.58 -6.33
CA CYS A 61 -6.20 -12.13 -6.09
C CYS A 61 -6.17 -11.83 -4.58
N PHE A 62 -6.95 -12.59 -3.80
CA PHE A 62 -7.05 -12.46 -2.36
C PHE A 62 -5.70 -12.73 -1.66
N GLU A 63 -5.00 -13.81 -2.02
CA GLU A 63 -3.68 -14.13 -1.48
C GLU A 63 -2.63 -13.02 -1.75
N ARG A 64 -2.66 -12.43 -2.95
CA ARG A 64 -1.77 -11.30 -3.30
C ARG A 64 -2.10 -10.06 -2.47
N PHE A 65 -3.38 -9.82 -2.21
CA PHE A 65 -3.83 -8.77 -1.30
C PHE A 65 -3.34 -9.01 0.13
N CYS A 66 -3.50 -10.21 0.68
CA CYS A 66 -3.00 -10.55 2.02
C CYS A 66 -1.48 -10.36 2.12
N GLY A 67 -0.73 -10.75 1.08
CA GLY A 67 0.71 -10.47 0.99
C GLY A 67 1.04 -8.98 1.05
N CYS A 68 0.26 -8.11 0.39
CA CYS A 68 0.46 -6.66 0.49
C CYS A 68 0.16 -6.15 1.91
N MET A 69 -0.92 -6.63 2.54
CA MET A 69 -1.27 -6.27 3.92
C MET A 69 -0.20 -6.69 4.92
N LEU A 70 0.45 -7.84 4.70
CA LEU A 70 1.58 -8.27 5.51
C LEU A 70 2.74 -7.27 5.44
N TYR A 71 3.10 -6.76 4.25
CA TYR A 71 4.16 -5.75 4.15
C TYR A 71 3.78 -4.44 4.82
N ILE A 72 2.53 -3.98 4.70
CA ILE A 72 2.07 -2.77 5.37
C ILE A 72 2.12 -2.96 6.90
N TRP A 73 1.71 -4.12 7.40
CA TRP A 73 1.87 -4.47 8.81
C TRP A 73 3.34 -4.45 9.24
N ARG A 74 4.24 -5.09 8.49
CA ARG A 74 5.69 -5.05 8.80
C ARG A 74 6.25 -3.62 8.83
N ILE A 75 5.86 -2.80 7.85
CA ILE A 75 6.20 -1.38 7.82
C ILE A 75 5.70 -0.67 9.09
N SER A 76 4.44 -0.88 9.51
CA SER A 76 3.92 -0.30 10.76
C SER A 76 4.74 -0.68 12.00
N GLN A 77 5.29 -1.90 12.06
CA GLN A 77 6.15 -2.33 13.17
C GLN A 77 7.52 -1.63 13.14
N HIS A 78 8.05 -1.32 11.95
CA HIS A 78 9.28 -0.56 11.81
C HIS A 78 9.13 0.88 12.32
N GLU A 79 7.95 1.48 12.19
CA GLU A 79 7.70 2.84 12.70
C GLU A 79 7.96 2.93 14.20
N GLU A 80 7.38 2.01 14.98
CA GLU A 80 7.56 1.97 16.43
C GLU A 80 9.02 1.70 16.83
N SER A 81 9.70 0.80 16.10
CA SER A 81 11.13 0.53 16.29
C SER A 81 12.02 1.75 15.99
N ILE A 82 11.67 2.53 14.97
CA ILE A 82 12.40 3.77 14.63
C ILE A 82 12.14 4.83 15.70
N LYS A 83 10.89 5.04 16.11
CA LYS A 83 10.53 6.03 17.14
C LYS A 83 11.17 5.75 18.49
N ALA A 84 11.31 4.47 18.87
CA ALA A 84 12.00 4.05 20.09
C ALA A 84 13.49 4.48 20.13
N LYS A 85 14.10 4.79 18.98
CA LYS A 85 15.49 5.27 18.87
C LYS A 85 15.60 6.79 18.90
N GLY A 86 14.50 7.51 19.09
CA GLY A 86 14.49 8.97 19.18
C GLY A 86 15.35 9.49 20.34
N PRO A 87 16.00 10.66 20.19
CA PRO A 87 16.82 11.22 21.26
C PRO A 87 15.98 11.60 22.49
N ILE A 88 16.64 11.63 23.65
CA ILE A 88 16.02 12.00 24.94
C ILE A 88 16.27 13.47 25.25
N ASP A 89 17.47 13.98 24.99
CA ASP A 89 17.83 15.35 25.34
C ASP A 89 17.17 16.36 24.38
N VAL A 90 16.56 17.40 24.95
CA VAL A 90 15.90 18.47 24.19
C VAL A 90 16.90 19.16 23.27
N GLY A 91 16.49 19.39 22.02
CA GLY A 91 17.31 20.01 20.99
C GLY A 91 18.26 19.04 20.28
N LYS A 92 18.30 17.76 20.66
CA LYS A 92 19.04 16.73 19.91
C LYS A 92 18.20 16.15 18.78
N MET A 93 18.91 15.60 17.81
CA MET A 93 18.37 14.89 16.66
C MET A 93 19.14 13.61 16.37
N VAL A 94 18.50 12.67 15.67
CA VAL A 94 19.16 11.48 15.09
C VAL A 94 18.64 11.23 13.68
N GLY A 95 19.52 10.76 12.79
CA GLY A 95 19.17 10.28 11.45
C GLY A 95 19.35 8.77 11.37
N LEU A 96 18.37 8.06 10.82
CA LEU A 96 18.35 6.59 10.73
C LEU A 96 18.10 6.16 9.29
N SER A 97 18.92 5.24 8.78
CA SER A 97 18.80 4.74 7.40
C SER A 97 17.61 3.83 7.15
N GLY A 98 17.11 3.15 8.18
CA GLY A 98 15.91 2.31 8.10
C GLY A 98 15.95 1.29 6.96
N LYS A 99 17.09 0.63 6.71
CA LYS A 99 17.26 -0.29 5.56
C LYS A 99 16.16 -1.34 5.45
N GLU A 100 15.75 -1.94 6.57
CA GLU A 100 14.71 -2.98 6.62
C GLU A 100 13.34 -2.44 6.18
N VAL A 101 12.93 -1.26 6.64
CA VAL A 101 11.66 -0.66 6.21
C VAL A 101 11.69 -0.26 4.74
N LEU A 102 12.85 0.17 4.21
CA LEU A 102 12.99 0.48 2.79
C LEU A 102 12.87 -0.78 1.91
N ILE A 103 13.41 -1.92 2.35
CA ILE A 103 13.26 -3.21 1.66
C ILE A 103 11.78 -3.66 1.66
N ASP A 104 11.10 -3.52 2.80
CA ASP A 104 9.68 -3.87 2.91
C ASP A 104 8.79 -2.94 2.08
N PHE A 105 9.12 -1.65 2.03
CA PHE A 105 8.44 -0.68 1.17
C PHE A 105 8.63 -0.97 -0.32
N GLU A 106 9.86 -1.28 -0.73
CA GLU A 106 10.15 -1.68 -2.09
C GLU A 106 9.34 -2.92 -2.47
N SER A 107 9.34 -3.94 -1.62
CA SER A 107 8.54 -5.15 -1.78
C SER A 107 7.04 -4.84 -1.89
N LEU A 108 6.52 -3.94 -1.03
CA LEU A 108 5.13 -3.48 -1.11
C LEU A 108 4.82 -2.89 -2.48
N ILE A 109 5.65 -1.98 -3.02
CA ILE A 109 5.46 -1.37 -4.35
C ILE A 109 5.36 -2.44 -5.44
N PHE A 110 6.26 -3.41 -5.41
CA PHE A 110 6.29 -4.52 -6.37
C PHE A 110 5.03 -5.38 -6.31
N HIS A 111 4.67 -5.82 -5.11
CA HIS A 111 3.53 -6.70 -4.89
C HIS A 111 2.20 -5.97 -5.13
N SER A 112 2.12 -4.68 -4.83
CA SER A 112 0.94 -3.83 -5.09
C SER A 112 0.62 -3.79 -6.58
N ARG A 113 1.63 -3.51 -7.43
CA ARG A 113 1.45 -3.51 -8.89
C ARG A 113 0.99 -4.88 -9.39
N SER A 114 1.62 -5.95 -8.90
CA SER A 114 1.28 -7.32 -9.29
C SER A 114 -0.13 -7.72 -8.86
N SER A 115 -0.57 -7.29 -7.67
CA SER A 115 -1.93 -7.53 -7.17
C SER A 115 -2.97 -6.85 -8.06
N LEU A 116 -2.76 -5.60 -8.42
CA LEU A 116 -3.67 -4.87 -9.32
C LEU A 116 -3.72 -5.46 -10.73
N ASP A 117 -2.59 -5.90 -11.28
CA ASP A 117 -2.57 -6.59 -12.59
C ASP A 117 -3.25 -7.96 -12.52
N ARG A 118 -3.19 -8.65 -11.38
CA ARG A 118 -3.94 -9.89 -11.15
C ARG A 118 -5.45 -9.64 -11.13
N ILE A 119 -5.89 -8.54 -10.52
CA ILE A 119 -7.28 -8.08 -10.58
C ILE A 119 -7.71 -7.79 -12.03
N ALA A 120 -6.88 -7.09 -12.79
CA ALA A 120 -7.17 -6.83 -14.20
C ALA A 120 -7.34 -8.11 -15.00
N PHE A 121 -6.43 -9.08 -14.81
CA PHE A 121 -6.52 -10.39 -15.44
C PHE A 121 -7.76 -11.17 -15.00
N PHE A 122 -8.09 -11.16 -13.70
CA PHE A 122 -9.29 -11.82 -13.17
C PHE A 122 -10.56 -11.28 -13.85
N VAL A 123 -10.76 -9.96 -13.80
CA VAL A 123 -11.95 -9.33 -14.37
C VAL A 123 -11.98 -9.48 -15.90
N ALA A 124 -10.89 -9.16 -16.59
CA ALA A 124 -10.88 -9.20 -18.05
C ALA A 124 -10.99 -10.63 -18.58
N LYS A 125 -10.11 -11.54 -18.13
CA LYS A 125 -9.99 -12.86 -18.73
C LYS A 125 -10.99 -13.85 -18.16
N GLN A 126 -11.20 -13.86 -16.84
CA GLN A 126 -12.03 -14.89 -16.20
C GLN A 126 -13.52 -14.54 -16.22
N ILE A 127 -13.86 -13.24 -16.17
CA ILE A 127 -15.26 -12.80 -16.21
C ILE A 127 -15.69 -12.45 -17.64
N HIS A 128 -14.95 -11.58 -18.34
CA HIS A 128 -15.37 -11.04 -19.63
C HIS A 128 -14.73 -11.72 -20.86
N ASN A 129 -13.85 -12.72 -20.63
CA ASN A 129 -13.07 -13.41 -21.65
C ASN A 129 -12.36 -12.46 -22.66
N GLN A 130 -11.82 -11.36 -22.14
CA GLN A 130 -11.01 -10.39 -22.87
C GLN A 130 -9.55 -10.46 -22.42
N ASP A 131 -8.64 -10.10 -23.32
CA ASP A 131 -7.22 -10.01 -22.99
C ASP A 131 -6.90 -8.61 -22.45
N CYS A 132 -6.82 -8.50 -21.12
CA CYS A 132 -6.27 -7.33 -20.44
C CYS A 132 -5.53 -7.79 -19.18
N ASP A 133 -4.23 -7.53 -19.15
CA ASP A 133 -3.31 -7.94 -18.09
C ASP A 133 -2.76 -6.75 -17.29
N LYS A 134 -3.22 -5.53 -17.60
CA LYS A 134 -2.72 -4.28 -17.02
C LYS A 134 -3.85 -3.48 -16.41
N TYR A 135 -3.78 -3.26 -15.10
CA TYR A 135 -4.77 -2.49 -14.35
C TYR A 135 -5.12 -1.11 -14.93
N PRO A 136 -4.17 -0.26 -15.37
CA PRO A 136 -4.49 1.03 -15.98
C PRO A 136 -5.33 0.96 -17.26
N LYS A 137 -5.35 -0.20 -17.93
CA LYS A 137 -6.14 -0.42 -19.15
C LYS A 137 -7.53 -0.99 -18.85
N LEU A 138 -7.79 -1.41 -17.61
CA LEU A 138 -8.99 -2.13 -17.22
C LEU A 138 -10.25 -1.27 -17.42
N VAL A 139 -10.20 0.02 -17.08
CA VAL A 139 -11.33 0.95 -17.29
C VAL A 139 -11.77 0.98 -18.76
N ASN A 140 -10.81 1.14 -19.68
CA ASN A 140 -11.12 1.20 -21.12
C ASN A 140 -11.76 -0.10 -21.61
N MET A 141 -11.32 -1.25 -21.09
CA MET A 141 -11.92 -2.55 -21.40
C MET A 141 -13.36 -2.64 -20.87
N LEU A 142 -13.57 -2.27 -19.60
CA LEU A 142 -14.88 -2.32 -18.94
C LEU A 142 -15.91 -1.39 -19.56
N SER A 143 -15.50 -0.27 -20.16
CA SER A 143 -16.39 0.67 -20.84
C SER A 143 -17.24 -0.01 -21.93
N SER A 144 -16.74 -1.07 -22.57
CA SER A 144 -17.49 -1.85 -23.56
C SER A 144 -18.58 -2.75 -22.97
N PHE A 145 -18.56 -2.98 -21.65
CA PHE A 145 -19.45 -3.91 -20.93
C PHE A 145 -20.47 -3.20 -20.03
N GLN A 146 -20.34 -1.89 -19.78
CA GLN A 146 -21.23 -1.12 -18.90
C GLN A 146 -22.73 -1.29 -19.16
N LYS A 147 -23.14 -1.47 -20.42
CA LYS A 147 -24.56 -1.65 -20.79
C LYS A 147 -25.10 -3.06 -20.51
N LYS A 148 -24.22 -4.04 -20.27
CA LYS A 148 -24.56 -5.46 -20.14
C LYS A 148 -24.22 -6.03 -18.75
N ASP A 149 -23.34 -5.36 -18.01
CA ASP A 149 -22.87 -5.75 -16.69
C ASP A 149 -22.88 -4.53 -15.75
N ASP A 150 -23.85 -4.48 -14.84
CA ASP A 150 -23.92 -3.44 -13.80
C ASP A 150 -22.67 -3.43 -12.91
N SER A 151 -22.03 -4.58 -12.72
CA SER A 151 -20.78 -4.70 -11.96
C SER A 151 -19.62 -4.00 -12.66
N ALA A 152 -19.60 -4.00 -14.00
CA ALA A 152 -18.58 -3.29 -14.77
C ALA A 152 -18.69 -1.77 -14.57
N SER A 153 -19.91 -1.23 -14.54
CA SER A 153 -20.16 0.19 -14.25
C SER A 153 -19.69 0.56 -12.84
N ARG A 154 -20.07 -0.22 -11.82
CA ARG A 154 -19.62 -0.01 -10.43
C ARG A 154 -18.10 -0.14 -10.28
N LEU A 155 -17.49 -1.09 -10.98
CA LEU A 155 -16.04 -1.27 -10.94
C LEU A 155 -15.30 -0.07 -11.56
N ILE A 156 -15.82 0.52 -12.62
CA ILE A 156 -15.22 1.75 -13.18
C ILE A 156 -15.22 2.88 -12.14
N GLU A 157 -16.31 3.05 -11.39
CA GLU A 157 -16.37 4.03 -10.29
C GLU A 157 -15.30 3.76 -9.23
N ILE A 158 -15.19 2.50 -8.78
CA ILE A 158 -14.16 2.06 -7.81
C ILE A 158 -12.75 2.37 -8.33
N ILE A 159 -12.45 2.03 -9.59
CA ILE A 159 -11.12 2.27 -10.17
C ILE A 159 -10.84 3.78 -10.25
N ASN A 160 -11.83 4.59 -10.65
CA ASN A 160 -11.67 6.03 -10.76
C ASN A 160 -11.41 6.70 -9.40
N ILE A 161 -12.03 6.21 -8.33
CA ILE A 161 -11.79 6.68 -6.96
C ILE A 161 -10.37 6.29 -6.50
N ALA A 162 -9.92 5.07 -6.79
CA ALA A 162 -8.63 4.56 -6.32
C ALA A 162 -7.42 5.05 -7.12
N ASN A 163 -7.57 5.29 -8.43
CA ASN A 163 -6.48 5.60 -9.35
C ASN A 163 -5.56 6.75 -8.91
N PRO A 164 -6.06 7.88 -8.39
CA PRO A 164 -5.22 8.97 -7.92
C PRO A 164 -4.17 8.54 -6.89
N ILE A 165 -4.44 7.49 -6.10
CA ILE A 165 -3.53 6.94 -5.08
C ILE A 165 -2.35 6.20 -5.72
N PHE A 166 -2.56 5.57 -6.87
CA PHE A 166 -1.55 4.73 -7.51
C PHE A 166 -0.72 5.47 -8.55
N GLN A 167 -1.25 6.58 -9.07
CA GLN A 167 -0.59 7.41 -10.08
C GLN A 167 0.74 7.97 -9.55
N GLY A 168 1.78 7.85 -10.37
CA GLY A 168 3.14 8.26 -10.02
C GLY A 168 3.85 7.29 -9.08
N ILE A 169 3.15 6.41 -8.36
CA ILE A 169 3.73 5.42 -7.44
C ILE A 169 3.87 4.07 -8.16
N LEU A 170 2.75 3.48 -8.58
CA LEU A 170 2.70 2.16 -9.22
C LEU A 170 2.69 2.24 -10.75
N PHE A 171 2.07 3.29 -11.30
CA PHE A 171 1.95 3.51 -12.74
C PHE A 171 2.44 4.91 -13.11
N ASP A 172 2.94 5.07 -14.33
CA ASP A 172 3.47 6.35 -14.81
C ASP A 172 2.38 7.43 -14.76
N ASN A 173 2.79 8.68 -14.49
CA ASN A 173 1.87 9.80 -14.44
C ASN A 173 1.29 10.10 -15.83
N PRO A 174 0.07 10.66 -15.92
CA PRO A 174 -0.49 11.15 -17.19
C PRO A 174 0.41 12.17 -17.90
N SER A 175 1.23 12.92 -17.15
CA SER A 175 2.23 13.85 -17.66
C SER A 175 3.46 13.19 -18.30
N GLY A 176 3.54 11.85 -18.34
CA GLY A 176 4.65 11.09 -18.90
C GLY A 176 5.82 10.85 -17.94
N LYS A 177 5.76 11.38 -16.71
CA LYS A 177 6.77 11.12 -15.67
C LYS A 177 6.70 9.66 -15.23
N LYS A 178 7.86 8.99 -15.22
CA LYS A 178 8.00 7.60 -14.76
C LYS A 178 7.60 7.45 -13.30
N SER A 179 6.90 6.36 -13.00
CA SER A 179 6.49 6.03 -11.63
C SER A 179 7.67 5.67 -10.73
N LEU A 180 7.45 5.75 -9.41
CA LEU A 180 8.40 5.27 -8.43
C LEU A 180 8.76 3.81 -8.68
N ARG A 181 7.77 2.94 -8.90
CA ARG A 181 7.98 1.53 -9.25
C ARG A 181 8.86 1.36 -10.50
N SER A 182 8.55 2.10 -11.57
CA SER A 182 9.36 2.09 -12.80
C SER A 182 10.81 2.51 -12.52
N HIS A 183 11.01 3.47 -11.62
CA HIS A 183 12.36 3.87 -11.23
C HIS A 183 13.08 2.77 -10.45
N LEU A 184 12.45 2.20 -9.42
CA LEU A 184 13.08 1.20 -8.56
C LEU A 184 13.47 -0.08 -9.32
N ILE A 185 12.68 -0.48 -10.31
CA ILE A 185 12.97 -1.67 -11.12
C ILE A 185 14.19 -1.51 -12.00
N HIS A 186 14.38 -0.32 -12.56
CA HIS A 186 15.28 -0.13 -13.70
C HIS A 186 16.52 0.68 -13.35
N LYS A 187 16.58 1.32 -12.17
CA LYS A 187 17.64 2.30 -11.88
C LYS A 187 18.33 2.14 -10.54
N SER A 188 17.62 1.78 -9.47
CA SER A 188 18.18 1.80 -8.11
C SER A 188 17.26 1.11 -7.10
N THR A 189 17.82 0.61 -6.02
CA THR A 189 17.04 0.15 -4.85
C THR A 189 16.43 1.33 -4.08
N ALA A 190 15.43 1.07 -3.23
CA ALA A 190 14.85 2.10 -2.37
C ALA A 190 15.90 2.75 -1.45
N SER A 191 16.85 1.95 -0.94
CA SER A 191 17.93 2.46 -0.09
C SER A 191 18.91 3.38 -0.82
N GLU A 192 19.17 3.15 -2.10
CA GLU A 192 20.08 3.99 -2.90
C GLU A 192 19.43 5.29 -3.35
N ASN A 193 18.09 5.30 -3.45
CA ASN A 193 17.31 6.43 -3.95
C ASN A 193 16.64 7.24 -2.84
N ALA A 194 16.72 6.78 -1.59
CA ALA A 194 16.36 7.59 -0.45
C ALA A 194 17.11 8.92 -0.55
N ARG A 195 16.37 10.04 -0.53
CA ARG A 195 16.89 11.41 -0.54
C ARG A 195 17.08 11.96 0.87
N SER A 196 16.43 11.33 1.85
CA SER A 196 16.61 11.62 3.26
C SER A 196 16.61 10.36 4.11
N LEU A 197 17.24 10.47 5.28
CA LEU A 197 17.11 9.49 6.36
C LEU A 197 15.82 9.78 7.15
N PHE A 198 15.31 8.76 7.85
CA PHE A 198 14.33 8.99 8.90
C PHE A 198 14.95 9.87 9.97
N THR A 199 14.36 11.03 10.22
CA THR A 199 14.98 12.05 11.08
C THR A 199 14.10 12.34 12.28
N LEU A 200 14.62 12.11 13.49
CA LEU A 200 13.87 12.31 14.73
C LEU A 200 14.46 13.47 15.53
N HIS A 201 13.59 14.37 16.00
CA HIS A 201 13.94 15.54 16.81
C HIS A 201 13.29 15.43 18.19
N CYS A 202 14.06 15.66 19.25
CA CYS A 202 13.50 15.89 20.58
C CYS A 202 13.26 17.40 20.76
N ILE A 203 11.99 17.81 20.76
CA ILE A 203 11.60 19.23 20.88
C ILE A 203 11.18 19.61 22.30
N GLY A 204 11.03 18.63 23.19
CA GLY A 204 10.73 18.81 24.61
C GLY A 204 10.86 17.48 25.35
N PRO A 205 10.85 17.48 26.70
CA PRO A 205 11.15 16.29 27.52
C PRO A 205 10.33 15.03 27.19
N GLN A 206 9.14 15.20 26.61
CA GLN A 206 8.24 14.13 26.19
C GLN A 206 7.64 14.40 24.81
N LYS A 207 8.27 15.26 24.00
CA LYS A 207 7.74 15.67 22.71
C LYS A 207 8.77 15.43 21.63
N ARG A 208 8.45 14.54 20.69
CA ARG A 208 9.31 14.18 19.58
C ARG A 208 8.59 14.37 18.26
N ILE A 209 9.32 14.80 17.24
CA ILE A 209 8.83 14.82 15.86
C ILE A 209 9.68 13.84 15.08
N ALA A 210 9.04 12.92 14.34
CA ALA A 210 9.71 12.00 13.44
C ALA A 210 9.34 12.36 12.00
N PHE A 211 10.35 12.65 11.20
CA PHE A 211 10.22 12.90 9.78
C PHE A 211 10.42 11.61 8.99
N ASP A 212 9.52 11.39 8.03
CA ASP A 212 9.56 10.27 7.11
C ASP A 212 10.79 10.36 6.18
N SER A 213 11.25 9.21 5.71
CA SER A 213 12.26 9.13 4.65
C SER A 213 11.57 9.45 3.32
N ILE A 214 12.22 10.30 2.52
CA ILE A 214 11.71 10.71 1.21
C ILE A 214 12.43 9.91 0.12
N LEU A 215 11.65 9.18 -0.68
CA LEU A 215 12.10 8.41 -1.83
C LEU A 215 11.57 9.04 -3.11
N GLY A 216 12.43 9.71 -3.86
CA GLY A 216 11.98 10.56 -4.96
C GLY A 216 11.09 11.68 -4.43
N ASP A 217 9.80 11.64 -4.76
CA ASP A 217 8.81 12.61 -4.30
C ASP A 217 7.84 12.02 -3.26
N TYR A 218 8.12 10.83 -2.73
CA TYR A 218 7.20 10.06 -1.88
C TYR A 218 7.76 9.82 -0.49
N ALA A 219 6.98 10.12 0.54
CA ALA A 219 7.27 9.75 1.93
C ALA A 219 6.92 8.27 2.15
N VAL A 220 7.85 7.48 2.70
CA VAL A 220 7.78 6.01 2.75
C VAL A 220 6.56 5.50 3.53
N PHE A 221 6.40 5.94 4.78
CA PHE A 221 5.29 5.50 5.63
C PHE A 221 3.95 6.03 5.12
N LYS A 222 3.89 7.32 4.75
CA LYS A 222 2.65 7.91 4.23
C LYS A 222 2.16 7.21 2.96
N THR A 223 3.09 6.92 2.04
CA THR A 223 2.77 6.21 0.80
C THR A 223 2.33 4.77 1.07
N SER A 224 2.97 4.08 2.01
CA SER A 224 2.58 2.71 2.41
C SER A 224 1.14 2.66 2.94
N GLN A 225 0.76 3.63 3.78
CA GLN A 225 -0.59 3.76 4.30
C GLN A 225 -1.60 3.97 3.16
N ASN A 226 -1.32 4.92 2.26
CA ASN A 226 -2.18 5.23 1.12
C ASN A 226 -2.36 4.02 0.19
N LEU A 227 -1.27 3.32 -0.14
CA LEU A 227 -1.32 2.08 -0.93
C LEU A 227 -2.18 1.02 -0.25
N GLY A 228 -2.06 0.85 1.06
CA GLY A 228 -2.87 -0.10 1.81
C GLY A 228 -4.37 0.15 1.69
N ARG A 229 -4.79 1.40 1.87
CA ARG A 229 -6.20 1.80 1.68
C ARG A 229 -6.68 1.53 0.26
N GLY A 230 -5.93 2.00 -0.74
CA GLY A 230 -6.27 1.85 -2.15
C GLY A 230 -6.38 0.38 -2.57
N LEU A 231 -5.42 -0.45 -2.20
CA LEU A 231 -5.40 -1.88 -2.54
C LEU A 231 -6.58 -2.62 -1.90
N THR A 232 -6.83 -2.37 -0.60
CA THR A 232 -7.92 -3.02 0.12
C THR A 232 -9.27 -2.66 -0.49
N PHE A 233 -9.48 -1.36 -0.77
CA PHE A 233 -10.70 -0.87 -1.43
C PHE A 233 -10.94 -1.52 -2.79
N VAL A 234 -9.92 -1.58 -3.65
CA VAL A 234 -10.06 -2.15 -5.00
C VAL A 234 -10.27 -3.65 -4.95
N VAL A 235 -9.39 -4.39 -4.26
CA VAL A 235 -9.39 -5.86 -4.30
C VAL A 235 -10.67 -6.41 -3.68
N LEU A 236 -11.06 -5.96 -2.49
CA LEU A 236 -12.21 -6.51 -1.80
C LEU A 236 -13.53 -6.15 -2.51
N ASN A 237 -13.68 -4.91 -2.99
CA ASN A 237 -14.89 -4.56 -3.74
C ASN A 237 -14.97 -5.30 -5.09
N VAL A 238 -13.85 -5.49 -5.81
CA VAL A 238 -13.85 -6.29 -7.06
C VAL A 238 -14.30 -7.72 -6.80
N LEU A 239 -13.69 -8.37 -5.80
CA LEU A 239 -14.01 -9.76 -5.47
C LEU A 239 -15.46 -9.90 -5.05
N SER A 240 -15.97 -8.98 -4.22
CA SER A 240 -17.37 -8.98 -3.80
C SER A 240 -18.35 -8.85 -4.97
N LEU A 241 -18.06 -7.95 -5.94
CA LEU A 241 -18.90 -7.79 -7.13
C LEU A 241 -18.98 -9.08 -7.95
N TYR A 242 -17.83 -9.71 -8.22
CA TYR A 242 -17.75 -10.83 -9.17
C TYR A 242 -17.87 -12.22 -8.54
N LEU A 243 -17.90 -12.32 -7.22
CA LEU A 243 -18.30 -13.53 -6.49
C LEU A 243 -19.80 -13.55 -6.14
N GLY A 244 -20.55 -12.50 -6.47
CA GLY A 244 -22.00 -12.48 -6.30
C GLY A 244 -22.50 -12.03 -4.91
N LEU A 245 -21.63 -11.55 -4.03
CA LEU A 245 -22.03 -10.84 -2.79
C LEU A 245 -22.79 -9.55 -3.13
N ASN A 246 -22.47 -8.92 -4.26
CA ASN A 246 -23.12 -7.73 -4.81
C ASN A 246 -23.17 -6.52 -3.86
N ARG A 247 -22.31 -6.50 -2.83
CA ARG A 247 -22.14 -5.37 -1.92
C ARG A 247 -20.78 -4.71 -2.12
N THR A 248 -20.72 -3.40 -1.97
CA THR A 248 -19.45 -2.65 -1.94
C THR A 248 -19.43 -1.77 -0.70
N LEU A 249 -18.23 -1.49 -0.20
CA LEU A 249 -18.03 -0.49 0.84
C LEU A 249 -17.47 0.79 0.22
N PRO A 250 -17.80 1.98 0.77
CA PRO A 250 -17.21 3.24 0.32
C PRO A 250 -15.72 3.31 0.66
N PHE A 251 -14.97 4.16 -0.02
CA PHE A 251 -13.51 4.28 0.15
C PHE A 251 -13.10 4.56 1.61
N ASP A 252 -13.84 5.42 2.31
CA ASP A 252 -13.57 5.79 3.70
C ASP A 252 -13.77 4.63 4.69
N ALA A 253 -14.50 3.58 4.31
CA ALA A 253 -14.60 2.38 5.14
C ALA A 253 -13.28 1.60 5.21
N PHE A 254 -12.33 1.85 4.30
CA PHE A 254 -11.05 1.16 4.20
C PHE A 254 -9.90 1.92 4.87
N GLU A 255 -10.20 2.84 5.78
CA GLU A 255 -9.17 3.42 6.66
C GLU A 255 -8.46 2.31 7.43
N LEU A 256 -7.13 2.39 7.46
CA LEU A 256 -6.31 1.46 8.22
C LEU A 256 -6.36 1.84 9.69
N ARG A 257 -6.33 0.84 10.58
CA ARG A 257 -6.18 1.06 12.03
C ARG A 257 -4.83 1.67 12.38
N TRP A 258 -3.84 1.46 11.51
CA TRP A 258 -2.54 2.11 11.62
C TRP A 258 -2.57 3.47 10.92
N GLU A 259 -2.33 4.51 11.71
CA GLU A 259 -2.04 5.85 11.22
C GLU A 259 -0.59 6.21 11.52
N SER A 260 0.17 6.45 10.45
CA SER A 260 1.57 6.85 10.56
C SER A 260 1.68 8.21 11.24
N GLN A 261 2.49 8.28 12.29
CA GLN A 261 2.90 9.50 12.96
C GLN A 261 4.18 10.11 12.36
N MET A 262 4.83 9.39 11.44
CA MET A 262 5.91 9.93 10.63
C MET A 262 5.39 11.05 9.71
N VAL A 263 6.10 12.17 9.70
CA VAL A 263 5.66 13.38 9.00
C VAL A 263 6.46 13.58 7.72
N ASP A 264 5.76 13.79 6.61
CA ASP A 264 6.37 14.40 5.44
C ASP A 264 6.60 15.89 5.71
N TYR A 265 7.86 16.26 5.98
CA TYR A 265 8.20 17.64 6.33
C TYR A 265 7.90 18.63 5.19
N ARG A 266 7.80 18.15 3.94
CA ARG A 266 7.61 19.00 2.76
C ARG A 266 6.25 19.70 2.77
N ASP A 267 5.25 19.07 3.39
CA ASP A 267 3.91 19.64 3.58
C ASP A 267 3.89 20.85 4.54
N TYR A 268 4.98 21.08 5.26
CA TYR A 268 5.11 22.11 6.29
C TYR A 268 6.21 23.12 5.97
N LEU A 269 6.76 23.14 4.75
CA LEU A 269 7.78 24.11 4.37
C LEU A 269 7.23 25.54 4.48
N SER A 270 8.00 26.43 5.11
CA SER A 270 7.65 27.83 5.25
C SER A 270 8.53 28.72 4.40
N GLU A 271 7.93 29.71 3.76
CA GLU A 271 8.65 30.82 3.10
C GLU A 271 9.06 31.91 4.09
N CYS A 272 8.55 31.87 5.33
CA CYS A 272 8.85 32.88 6.35
C CYS A 272 10.28 32.71 6.90
N HIS A 273 11.08 33.77 6.87
CA HIS A 273 12.46 33.76 7.36
C HIS A 273 12.58 33.56 8.89
N GLU A 274 11.53 33.86 9.64
CA GLU A 274 11.45 33.70 11.10
C GLU A 274 10.90 32.34 11.52
N ALA A 275 10.53 31.49 10.56
CA ALA A 275 10.01 30.16 10.84
C ALA A 275 11.03 29.29 11.61
N LYS A 276 10.51 28.41 12.46
CA LYS A 276 11.34 27.48 13.22
C LYS A 276 12.08 26.54 12.27
N ARG A 277 13.39 26.40 12.46
CA ARG A 277 14.23 25.53 11.63
C ARG A 277 14.37 24.15 12.23
N PHE A 278 14.16 23.14 11.41
CA PHE A 278 14.43 21.74 11.72
C PHE A 278 15.50 21.20 10.78
N THR A 279 16.44 20.43 11.30
CA THR A 279 17.49 19.84 10.46
C THR A 279 17.01 18.52 9.86
N ILE A 280 17.14 18.35 8.55
CA ILE A 280 16.89 17.08 7.84
C ILE A 280 18.22 16.46 7.44
N PHE A 281 18.35 15.15 7.64
CA PHE A 281 19.46 14.37 7.08
C PHE A 281 19.16 14.03 5.63
N ASN A 282 19.88 14.64 4.70
CA ASN A 282 19.81 14.32 3.28
C ASN A 282 20.88 13.30 2.90
N THR A 283 20.53 12.43 1.97
CA THR A 283 21.40 11.40 1.40
C THR A 283 21.72 11.73 -0.05
N HIS A 284 22.99 11.55 -0.41
CA HIS A 284 23.52 11.74 -1.76
C HIS A 284 24.46 10.58 -2.09
N PRO A 285 24.76 10.31 -3.38
CA PRO A 285 25.69 9.24 -3.75
C PRO A 285 27.08 9.34 -3.09
N SER A 286 27.51 10.56 -2.74
CA SER A 286 28.80 10.85 -2.12
C SER A 286 28.77 10.92 -0.58
N GLY A 287 27.62 10.72 0.07
CA GLY A 287 27.52 10.74 1.53
C GLY A 287 26.21 11.32 2.07
N CYS A 288 26.26 11.92 3.26
CA CYS A 288 25.11 12.55 3.91
C CYS A 288 25.38 14.03 4.15
N SER A 289 24.34 14.86 4.09
CA SER A 289 24.39 16.27 4.47
C SER A 289 23.26 16.64 5.42
N LEU A 290 23.48 17.69 6.20
CA LEU A 290 22.48 18.27 7.09
C LEU A 290 21.91 19.51 6.44
N LEU A 291 20.58 19.58 6.32
CA LEU A 291 19.88 20.73 5.77
C LEU A 291 18.89 21.29 6.78
N PRO A 292 19.12 22.49 7.33
CA PRO A 292 18.11 23.21 8.10
C PRO A 292 16.96 23.66 7.18
N VAL A 293 15.75 23.16 7.41
CA VAL A 293 14.53 23.55 6.69
C VAL A 293 13.64 24.42 7.59
N PRO A 294 13.17 25.59 7.11
CA PRO A 294 12.18 26.39 7.82
C PRO A 294 10.80 25.73 7.71
N LEU A 295 10.16 25.44 8.85
CA LEU A 295 8.83 24.81 8.89
C LEU A 295 7.80 25.71 9.58
N ILE A 296 6.56 25.67 9.09
CA ILE A 296 5.43 26.36 9.71
C ILE A 296 5.14 25.79 11.11
N PRO A 297 4.65 26.59 12.07
CA PRO A 297 4.47 26.17 13.47
C PRO A 297 3.57 24.95 13.68
N GLU A 298 2.63 24.70 12.76
CA GLU A 298 1.67 23.60 12.76
C GLU A 298 2.34 22.23 12.83
N ILE A 299 3.59 22.12 12.37
CA ILE A 299 4.38 20.87 12.48
C ILE A 299 4.50 20.40 13.93
N LEU A 300 4.48 21.32 14.90
CA LEU A 300 4.58 21.00 16.33
C LEU A 300 3.36 20.24 16.85
N THR A 301 2.22 20.31 16.16
CA THR A 301 1.01 19.52 16.48
C THR A 301 1.17 18.04 16.13
N LYS A 302 2.17 17.69 15.31
CA LYS A 302 2.49 16.32 14.92
C LYS A 302 3.49 15.64 15.87
N ALA A 303 3.87 16.31 16.96
CA ALA A 303 4.75 15.69 17.94
C ALA A 303 4.02 14.59 18.73
N TYR A 304 4.72 13.49 19.00
CA TYR A 304 4.28 12.38 19.85
C TYR A 304 5.09 12.29 21.14
#